data_AF-A5HVY7-F1
#
_entry.id   AF-A5HVY7-F1
#
_cell.length_a   1.000
_cell.length_b   1.000
_cell.length_c   1.000
_cell.angle_alpha   90.00
_cell.angle_beta   90.00
_cell.angle_gamma   90.00
#
_symmetry.space_group_name_H-M   'P 1'
#
loop_
_entity.id
_entity.type
_entity.pdbx_description
1 polymer ?
#
loop_
_entity_poly.entity_id
_entity_poly.type
_entity_poly.pdbx_seq_one_letter_code
_entity_poly.pdbx_strand_id
1 'polypeptide(L)'
;GIYKADIGIKGGYIVAIGKAGNPDIMDGVHPKMVVGACTDVISGEGKIVTAGGIDTHVHFICPQQVNESLASGITTMFGGGTGPSTGTNATTCTPAPNQIKQMIQACDHFPMNFGITGKGNDSGPKGLREQCRAGAAGLKLHEDWGCTPATIDTCLDVCDEYDVQCLIHTDTLNESGF
;
A
#
# COMPACT_ATOMS: atom_id res chain seq x y z
N GLY A 1 -11.86 -7.66 -16.65
CA GLY A 1 -12.08 -8.52 -17.83
C GLY A 1 -10.74 -8.92 -18.42
N ILE A 2 -10.72 -9.90 -19.34
CA ILE A 2 -9.54 -10.35 -20.08
C ILE A 2 -9.77 -9.99 -21.56
N TYR A 3 -8.98 -9.09 -22.10
CA TYR A 3 -9.17 -8.56 -23.46
C TYR A 3 -7.85 -8.03 -24.03
N LYS A 4 -7.86 -7.65 -25.32
CA LYS A 4 -6.73 -7.06 -26.03
C LYS A 4 -6.99 -5.59 -26.30
N ALA A 5 -6.02 -4.74 -25.99
CA ALA A 5 -6.06 -3.31 -26.27
C ALA A 5 -4.64 -2.72 -26.19
N ASP A 6 -4.50 -1.49 -26.69
CA ASP A 6 -3.39 -0.60 -26.38
C ASP A 6 -3.68 0.13 -25.05
N ILE A 7 -2.63 0.61 -24.37
CA ILE A 7 -2.73 1.38 -23.12
C ILE A 7 -1.99 2.70 -23.29
N GLY A 8 -2.71 3.82 -23.14
CA GLY A 8 -2.13 5.16 -23.21
C GLY A 8 -1.74 5.66 -21.81
N ILE A 9 -0.50 6.09 -21.64
CA ILE A 9 0.01 6.69 -20.39
C ILE A 9 0.40 8.15 -20.65
N LYS A 10 -0.05 9.06 -19.79
CA LYS A 10 0.33 10.49 -19.84
C LYS A 10 0.34 11.08 -18.44
N GLY A 11 1.38 11.86 -18.11
CA GLY A 11 1.53 12.46 -16.79
C GLY A 11 1.64 11.45 -15.64
N GLY A 12 2.10 10.23 -15.91
CA GLY A 12 2.19 9.13 -14.93
C GLY A 12 0.92 8.31 -14.75
N TYR A 13 -0.17 8.61 -15.47
CA TYR A 13 -1.46 7.93 -15.32
C TYR A 13 -1.90 7.23 -16.60
N ILE A 14 -2.67 6.16 -16.44
CA ILE A 14 -3.42 5.53 -17.54
C ILE A 14 -4.54 6.48 -17.96
N VAL A 15 -4.48 6.99 -19.19
CA VAL A 15 -5.46 7.98 -19.68
C VAL A 15 -6.53 7.40 -20.60
N ALA A 16 -6.27 6.23 -21.19
CA ALA A 16 -7.21 5.48 -22.01
C ALA A 16 -6.71 4.06 -22.27
N ILE A 17 -7.65 3.14 -22.49
CA ILE A 17 -7.40 1.77 -22.94
C ILE A 17 -8.29 1.54 -24.16
N GLY A 18 -7.71 1.11 -25.28
CA GLY A 18 -8.44 1.01 -26.54
C GLY A 18 -7.51 0.83 -27.74
N LYS A 19 -7.65 1.68 -28.76
CA LYS A 19 -6.82 1.69 -29.96
C LYS A 19 -6.01 2.99 -30.03
N ALA A 20 -4.69 2.87 -30.02
CA ALA A 20 -3.76 3.97 -30.28
C ALA A 20 -3.50 4.14 -31.79
N GLY A 21 -2.85 5.23 -32.17
CA GLY A 21 -2.32 5.42 -33.52
C GLY A 21 -2.38 6.86 -34.01
N ASN A 22 -2.40 7.03 -35.35
CA ASN A 22 -2.60 8.33 -35.99
C ASN A 22 -4.03 8.40 -36.58
N PRO A 23 -4.91 9.28 -36.07
CA PRO A 23 -6.27 9.42 -36.60
C PRO A 23 -6.34 9.92 -38.05
N ASP A 24 -5.27 10.52 -38.60
CA ASP A 24 -5.27 11.03 -39.97
C ASP A 24 -5.37 9.90 -41.03
N ILE A 25 -4.91 8.70 -40.68
CA ILE A 25 -4.81 7.56 -41.61
C ILE A 25 -5.29 6.24 -41.02
N MET A 26 -5.72 6.20 -39.76
CA MET A 26 -6.18 4.98 -39.08
C MET A 26 -7.56 5.17 -38.49
N ASP A 27 -8.47 4.25 -38.80
CA ASP A 27 -9.81 4.25 -38.21
C ASP A 27 -9.78 3.95 -36.70
N GLY A 28 -10.76 4.51 -35.97
CA GLY A 28 -11.07 4.13 -34.58
C GLY A 28 -10.01 4.47 -33.53
N VAL A 29 -9.05 5.36 -33.82
CA VAL A 29 -8.06 5.81 -32.82
C VAL A 29 -8.76 6.59 -31.71
N HIS A 30 -8.52 6.20 -30.46
CA HIS A 30 -9.10 6.90 -29.31
C HIS A 30 -8.51 8.32 -29.21
N PRO A 31 -9.31 9.39 -28.99
CA PRO A 31 -8.82 10.77 -29.01
C PRO A 31 -7.69 11.09 -28.03
N LYS A 32 -7.59 10.33 -26.93
CA LYS A 32 -6.51 10.44 -25.92
C LYS A 32 -5.31 9.52 -26.18
N MET A 33 -5.28 8.80 -27.30
CA MET A 33 -4.26 7.77 -27.62
C MET A 33 -3.57 8.05 -28.97
N VAL A 34 -3.47 9.33 -29.34
CA VAL A 34 -2.69 9.74 -30.51
C VAL A 34 -1.20 9.53 -30.22
N VAL A 35 -0.53 8.78 -31.09
CA VAL A 35 0.93 8.58 -31.04
C VAL A 35 1.58 9.72 -31.82
N GLY A 36 2.36 10.55 -31.14
CA GLY A 36 3.04 11.70 -31.74
C GLY A 36 4.55 11.68 -31.48
N ALA A 37 5.22 12.78 -31.83
CA ALA A 37 6.67 12.91 -31.66
C ALA A 37 7.15 12.83 -30.19
N CYS A 38 6.26 13.05 -29.22
CA CYS A 38 6.55 12.98 -27.79
C CYS A 38 6.07 11.67 -27.13
N THR A 39 5.78 10.64 -27.92
CA THR A 39 5.29 9.34 -27.43
C THR A 39 6.40 8.31 -27.50
N ASP A 40 6.76 7.74 -26.34
CA ASP A 40 7.60 6.53 -26.28
C ASP A 40 6.74 5.26 -26.41
N VAL A 41 7.35 4.12 -26.72
CA VAL A 41 6.65 2.87 -27.06
C VAL A 41 7.22 1.67 -26.31
N ILE A 42 6.35 0.96 -25.61
CA ILE A 42 6.63 -0.37 -25.02
C ILE A 42 5.83 -1.42 -25.79
N SER A 43 6.49 -2.44 -26.35
CA SER A 43 5.81 -3.53 -27.05
C SER A 43 5.17 -4.52 -26.08
N GLY A 44 3.83 -4.51 -26.01
CA GLY A 44 3.04 -5.49 -25.24
C GLY A 44 2.65 -6.74 -26.04
N GLU A 45 3.08 -6.88 -27.30
CA GLU A 45 2.69 -8.02 -28.12
C GLU A 45 3.25 -9.36 -27.58
N GLY A 46 2.39 -10.37 -27.54
CA GLY A 46 2.73 -11.66 -26.95
C GLY A 46 3.04 -11.60 -25.45
N LYS A 47 2.71 -10.51 -24.76
CA LYS A 47 2.83 -10.36 -23.29
C LYS A 47 1.44 -10.24 -22.68
N ILE A 48 1.37 -10.56 -21.39
CA ILE A 48 0.21 -10.27 -20.55
C ILE A 48 0.57 -9.05 -19.71
N VAL A 49 -0.32 -8.05 -19.68
CA VAL A 49 -0.19 -6.87 -18.83
C VAL A 49 -1.24 -6.99 -17.73
N THR A 50 -0.80 -6.89 -16.48
CA THR A 50 -1.68 -6.81 -15.30
C THR A 50 -1.43 -5.48 -14.58
N ALA A 51 -2.32 -5.15 -13.65
CA ALA A 51 -1.95 -4.18 -12.62
C ALA A 51 -0.77 -4.74 -11.79
N GLY A 52 0.00 -3.85 -11.17
CA GLY A 52 0.98 -4.25 -10.17
C GLY A 52 0.28 -4.82 -8.93
N GLY A 53 0.92 -5.80 -8.29
CA GLY A 53 0.44 -6.37 -7.02
C GLY A 53 0.41 -5.31 -5.91
N ILE A 54 -0.57 -5.44 -5.03
CA ILE A 54 -0.72 -4.64 -3.81
C ILE A 54 -0.62 -5.63 -2.64
N ASP A 55 0.53 -5.64 -1.97
CA ASP A 55 0.71 -6.41 -0.74
C ASP A 55 0.32 -5.55 0.45
N THR A 56 -0.62 -6.03 1.28
CA THR A 56 -1.19 -5.28 2.41
C THR A 56 -0.80 -5.85 3.76
N HIS A 57 0.09 -6.83 3.82
CA HIS A 57 0.58 -7.44 5.05
C HIS A 57 2.11 -7.46 5.09
N VAL A 58 2.72 -6.30 4.91
CA VAL A 58 4.19 -6.19 4.85
C VAL A 58 4.77 -5.88 6.24
N HIS A 59 5.75 -6.68 6.66
CA HIS A 59 6.61 -6.32 7.77
C HIS A 59 7.84 -5.58 7.21
N PHE A 60 8.06 -4.33 7.59
CA PHE A 60 9.24 -3.56 7.13
C PHE A 60 10.51 -3.93 7.92
N ILE A 61 10.95 -5.18 7.76
CA ILE A 61 12.08 -5.78 8.48
C ILE A 61 13.42 -5.34 7.89
N CYS A 62 13.53 -5.33 6.55
CA CYS A 62 14.76 -4.96 5.88
C CYS A 62 14.48 -4.32 4.50
N PRO A 63 15.34 -3.43 3.99
CA PRO A 63 15.12 -2.78 2.69
C PRO A 63 15.23 -3.73 1.49
N GLN A 64 15.92 -4.86 1.63
CA GLN A 64 16.12 -5.83 0.54
C GLN A 64 14.81 -6.38 -0.01
N GLN A 65 13.77 -6.50 0.84
CA GLN A 65 12.46 -7.01 0.45
C GLN A 65 11.76 -6.17 -0.64
N VAL A 66 12.16 -4.90 -0.82
CA VAL A 66 11.64 -4.04 -1.89
C VAL A 66 12.00 -4.62 -3.26
N ASN A 67 13.25 -5.08 -3.43
CA ASN A 67 13.69 -5.67 -4.70
C ASN A 67 12.97 -6.98 -5.00
N GLU A 68 12.77 -7.83 -3.99
CA GLU A 68 12.02 -9.08 -4.13
C GLU A 68 10.54 -8.83 -4.48
N SER A 69 9.95 -7.79 -3.89
CA SER A 69 8.57 -7.37 -4.19
C SER A 69 8.46 -6.89 -5.64
N LEU A 70 9.37 -6.03 -6.09
CA LEU A 70 9.39 -5.57 -7.49
C LEU A 70 9.59 -6.73 -8.47
N ALA A 71 10.53 -7.62 -8.19
CA ALA A 71 10.83 -8.77 -9.05
C ALA A 71 9.64 -9.74 -9.19
N SER A 72 8.77 -9.81 -8.17
CA SER A 72 7.54 -10.61 -8.18
C SER A 72 6.31 -9.87 -8.72
N GLY A 73 6.48 -8.61 -9.16
CA GLY A 73 5.39 -7.81 -9.74
C GLY A 73 4.55 -7.03 -8.72
N ILE A 74 4.96 -6.97 -7.45
CA ILE A 74 4.37 -6.08 -6.44
C ILE A 74 4.89 -4.66 -6.66
N THR A 75 3.98 -3.68 -6.62
CA THR A 75 4.29 -2.26 -6.83
C THR A 75 3.86 -1.37 -5.66
N THR A 76 3.09 -1.94 -4.73
CA THR A 76 2.56 -1.25 -3.55
C THR A 76 2.72 -2.14 -2.33
N MET A 77 3.33 -1.60 -1.28
CA MET A 77 3.50 -2.26 0.02
C MET A 77 2.76 -1.48 1.11
N PHE A 78 1.77 -2.10 1.74
CA PHE A 78 1.10 -1.63 2.95
C PHE A 78 1.52 -2.49 4.13
N GLY A 79 1.94 -1.85 5.21
CA GLY A 79 2.49 -2.57 6.35
C GLY A 79 3.17 -1.68 7.37
N GLY A 80 3.90 -2.27 8.31
CA GLY A 80 4.55 -1.54 9.38
C GLY A 80 5.85 -2.19 9.82
N GLY A 81 6.72 -1.40 10.44
CA GLY A 81 8.02 -1.83 10.91
C GLY A 81 9.04 -0.71 11.00
N THR A 82 10.14 -0.97 11.70
CA THR A 82 11.25 -0.03 11.90
C THR A 82 12.60 -0.69 11.68
N GLY A 83 12.67 -1.66 10.76
CA GLY A 83 13.82 -2.56 10.62
C GLY A 83 13.70 -3.82 11.50
N PRO A 84 14.80 -4.53 11.78
CA PRO A 84 14.78 -5.87 12.35
C PRO A 84 14.60 -5.88 13.88
N SER A 85 13.67 -5.05 14.39
CA SER A 85 13.28 -5.09 15.80
C SER A 85 12.38 -6.30 16.07
N THR A 86 12.38 -6.80 17.30
CA THR A 86 11.48 -7.89 17.72
C THR A 86 10.02 -7.55 17.41
N GLY A 87 9.60 -6.31 17.66
CA GLY A 87 8.24 -5.85 17.39
C GLY A 87 7.88 -5.88 15.90
N THR A 88 8.82 -5.51 15.03
CA THR A 88 8.61 -5.54 13.57
C THR A 88 8.63 -6.96 13.01
N ASN A 89 9.50 -7.82 13.54
CA ASN A 89 9.54 -9.23 13.15
C ASN A 89 8.23 -9.97 13.52
N ALA A 90 7.51 -9.48 14.55
CA ALA A 90 6.25 -10.05 14.99
C ALA A 90 5.02 -9.36 14.39
N THR A 91 5.05 -8.04 14.21
CA THR A 91 3.85 -7.24 13.93
C THR A 91 4.08 -6.19 12.84
N THR A 92 3.07 -5.98 11.98
CA THR A 92 3.06 -4.91 10.97
C THR A 92 2.76 -3.54 11.59
N CYS A 93 3.62 -3.10 12.52
CA CYS A 93 3.44 -1.87 13.29
C CYS A 93 4.68 -0.98 13.19
N THR A 94 4.50 0.28 12.80
CA THR A 94 5.47 1.36 12.98
C THR A 94 5.00 2.27 14.13
N PRO A 95 5.41 2.01 15.38
CA PRO A 95 4.85 2.72 16.52
C PRO A 95 5.41 4.14 16.67
N ALA A 96 4.59 5.04 17.19
CA ALA A 96 4.94 6.43 17.51
C ALA A 96 5.24 7.38 16.31
N PRO A 97 4.91 8.68 16.44
CA PRO A 97 5.07 9.66 15.36
C PRO A 97 6.48 9.77 14.76
N ASN A 98 7.52 9.66 15.60
CA ASN A 98 8.89 9.83 15.16
C ASN A 98 9.35 8.69 14.23
N GLN A 99 8.91 7.46 14.50
CA GLN A 99 9.29 6.31 13.67
C GLN A 99 8.49 6.30 12.36
N ILE A 100 7.21 6.69 12.40
CA ILE A 100 6.40 6.89 11.18
C ILE A 100 7.09 7.90 10.26
N LYS A 101 7.50 9.06 10.78
CA LYS A 101 8.27 10.06 10.03
C LYS A 101 9.56 9.47 9.43
N GLN A 102 10.34 8.74 10.23
CA GLN A 102 11.59 8.14 9.77
C GLN A 102 11.37 7.10 8.67
N MET A 103 10.32 6.28 8.77
CA MET A 103 9.99 5.30 7.75
C MET A 103 9.51 5.95 6.45
N ILE A 104 8.70 7.01 6.52
CA ILE A 104 8.33 7.80 5.34
C ILE A 104 9.59 8.34 4.64
N GLN A 105 10.53 8.90 5.41
CA GLN A 105 11.80 9.40 4.87
C GLN A 105 12.68 8.28 4.28
N ALA A 106 12.70 7.11 4.91
CA ALA A 106 13.46 5.97 4.41
C ALA A 106 12.87 5.43 3.08
N CYS A 107 11.54 5.43 2.96
CA CYS A 107 10.84 4.92 1.77
C CYS A 107 10.93 5.83 0.55
N ASP A 108 11.22 7.13 0.72
CA ASP A 108 11.21 8.15 -0.34
C ASP A 108 12.19 7.89 -1.51
N HIS A 109 13.15 6.98 -1.32
CA HIS A 109 14.16 6.64 -2.32
C HIS A 109 13.79 5.44 -3.20
N PHE A 110 12.70 4.72 -2.88
CA PHE A 110 12.30 3.51 -3.59
C PHE A 110 11.22 3.83 -4.65
N PRO A 111 11.30 3.22 -5.85
CA PRO A 111 10.31 3.42 -6.91
C PRO A 111 9.06 2.55 -6.68
N MET A 112 8.46 2.64 -5.49
CA MET A 112 7.24 1.92 -5.13
C MET A 112 6.28 2.79 -4.32
N ASN A 113 5.02 2.38 -4.27
CA ASN A 113 4.04 2.97 -3.36
C ASN A 113 4.15 2.34 -1.97
N PHE A 114 4.08 3.16 -0.92
CA PHE A 114 4.11 2.69 0.47
C PHE A 114 2.91 3.21 1.26
N GLY A 115 2.33 2.35 2.08
CA GLY A 115 1.42 2.71 3.16
C GLY A 115 1.96 2.21 4.49
N ILE A 116 2.11 3.11 5.47
CA ILE A 116 2.67 2.79 6.79
C ILE A 116 1.53 2.58 7.79
N THR A 117 1.50 1.46 8.50
CA THR A 117 0.52 1.17 9.54
C THR A 117 1.09 1.44 10.93
N GLY A 118 0.32 2.15 11.75
CA GLY A 118 0.62 2.35 13.17
C GLY A 118 0.19 1.14 14.02
N LYS A 119 0.44 1.23 15.33
CA LYS A 119 -0.03 0.24 16.31
C LYS A 119 -1.44 0.61 16.79
N GLY A 120 -2.37 -0.33 16.65
CA GLY A 120 -3.78 -0.24 17.05
C GLY A 120 -4.07 -0.59 18.51
N ASN A 121 -3.09 -1.15 19.23
CA ASN A 121 -3.28 -1.69 20.57
C ASN A 121 -3.14 -0.63 21.68
N ASP A 122 -4.17 0.20 21.87
CA ASP A 122 -4.30 1.10 23.01
C ASP A 122 -5.78 1.20 23.42
N SER A 123 -6.08 1.13 24.72
CA SER A 123 -7.45 1.31 25.23
C SER A 123 -7.81 2.80 25.41
N GLY A 124 -6.87 3.71 25.17
CA GLY A 124 -7.08 5.14 25.06
C GLY A 124 -6.82 5.66 23.63
N PRO A 125 -7.65 6.57 23.10
CA PRO A 125 -7.53 6.98 21.69
C PRO A 125 -6.34 7.90 21.40
N LYS A 126 -5.71 8.50 22.41
CA LYS A 126 -4.71 9.57 22.22
C LYS A 126 -3.52 9.10 21.39
N GLY A 127 -2.91 7.96 21.72
CA GLY A 127 -1.74 7.44 21.02
C GLY A 127 -2.06 7.00 19.58
N LEU A 128 -3.26 6.47 19.36
CA LEU A 128 -3.77 6.06 18.04
C LEU A 128 -3.91 7.28 17.12
N ARG A 129 -4.58 8.33 17.61
CA ARG A 129 -4.77 9.60 16.90
C ARG A 129 -3.45 10.29 16.54
N GLU A 130 -2.47 10.25 17.44
CA GLU A 130 -1.13 10.81 17.20
C GLU A 130 -0.41 10.09 16.05
N GLN A 131 -0.57 8.77 15.92
CA GLN A 131 0.01 8.00 14.81
C GLN A 131 -0.67 8.32 13.48
N CYS A 132 -2.01 8.41 13.43
CA CYS A 132 -2.74 8.82 12.23
C CYS A 132 -2.29 10.21 11.76
N ARG A 133 -2.19 11.19 12.67
CA ARG A 133 -1.69 12.55 12.36
C ARG A 133 -0.24 12.56 11.86
N ALA A 134 0.57 11.59 12.27
CA ALA A 134 1.96 11.47 11.84
C ALA A 134 2.11 10.89 10.42
N GLY A 135 1.04 10.36 9.83
CA GLY A 135 1.04 9.80 8.48
C GLY A 135 0.80 8.29 8.41
N ALA A 136 0.30 7.65 9.48
CA ALA A 136 -0.16 6.27 9.39
C ALA A 136 -1.39 6.18 8.46
N ALA A 137 -1.33 5.28 7.47
CA ALA A 137 -2.41 5.00 6.51
C ALA A 137 -3.40 3.92 7.01
N GLY A 138 -3.19 3.42 8.22
CA GLY A 138 -4.00 2.40 8.89
C GLY A 138 -3.41 2.03 10.25
N LEU A 139 -4.13 1.24 11.02
CA LEU A 139 -3.70 0.76 12.33
C LEU A 139 -3.77 -0.76 12.40
N LYS A 140 -2.73 -1.41 12.94
CA LYS A 140 -2.69 -2.86 13.15
C LYS A 140 -2.92 -3.19 14.62
N LEU A 141 -4.00 -3.90 14.90
CA LEU A 141 -4.19 -4.68 16.12
C LEU A 141 -3.46 -6.02 15.99
N HIS A 142 -2.69 -6.38 17.01
CA HIS A 142 -2.00 -7.68 17.06
C HIS A 142 -2.03 -8.29 18.46
N GLU A 143 -2.18 -9.61 18.57
CA GLU A 143 -2.23 -10.30 19.86
C GLU A 143 -0.94 -10.14 20.70
N ASP A 144 0.23 -10.12 20.07
CA ASP A 144 1.53 -9.82 20.70
C ASP A 144 1.57 -8.47 21.44
N TRP A 145 0.65 -7.56 21.13
CA TRP A 145 0.46 -6.29 21.83
C TRP A 145 -0.84 -6.22 22.65
N GLY A 146 -1.60 -7.30 22.74
CA GLY A 146 -2.91 -7.37 23.39
C GLY A 146 -4.05 -6.99 22.45
N CYS A 147 -4.62 -7.97 21.75
CA CYS A 147 -5.79 -7.79 20.88
C CYS A 147 -7.10 -8.00 21.64
N THR A 148 -7.30 -7.20 22.70
CA THR A 148 -8.44 -7.33 23.61
C THR A 148 -9.67 -6.55 23.11
N PRO A 149 -10.89 -6.84 23.59
CA PRO A 149 -12.09 -6.10 23.20
C PRO A 149 -11.96 -4.57 23.35
N ALA A 150 -11.27 -4.10 24.40
CA ALA A 150 -11.10 -2.67 24.65
C ALA A 150 -10.15 -1.99 23.65
N THR A 151 -9.11 -2.69 23.18
CA THR A 151 -8.21 -2.14 22.14
C THR A 151 -8.87 -2.20 20.78
N ILE A 152 -9.66 -3.25 20.50
CA ILE A 152 -10.45 -3.38 19.27
C ILE A 152 -11.44 -2.20 19.13
N ASP A 153 -12.25 -1.96 20.16
CA ASP A 153 -13.26 -0.88 20.18
C ASP A 153 -12.63 0.50 19.94
N THR A 154 -11.62 0.85 20.75
CA THR A 154 -10.91 2.13 20.63
C THR A 154 -10.23 2.29 19.26
N CYS A 155 -9.66 1.23 18.69
CA CYS A 155 -9.00 1.30 17.40
C CYS A 155 -10.01 1.52 16.27
N LEU A 156 -11.16 0.84 16.29
CA LEU A 156 -12.22 1.02 15.30
C LEU A 156 -12.77 2.45 15.35
N ASP A 157 -13.04 2.98 16.54
CA ASP A 157 -13.49 4.38 16.72
C ASP A 157 -12.51 5.40 16.11
N VAL A 158 -11.20 5.20 16.31
CA VAL A 158 -10.18 6.09 15.75
C VAL A 158 -10.03 5.90 14.24
N CYS A 159 -10.13 4.66 13.75
CA CYS A 159 -10.12 4.37 12.32
C CYS A 159 -11.29 5.05 11.59
N ASP A 160 -12.50 5.01 12.16
CA ASP A 160 -13.67 5.71 11.64
C ASP A 160 -13.50 7.24 11.69
N GLU A 161 -12.93 7.78 12.79
CA GLU A 161 -12.68 9.23 12.92
C GLU A 161 -11.72 9.77 11.85
N TYR A 162 -10.70 8.97 11.48
CA TYR A 162 -9.63 9.39 10.56
C TYR A 162 -9.79 8.86 9.13
N ASP A 163 -10.83 8.06 8.86
CA ASP A 163 -11.06 7.38 7.59
C ASP A 163 -9.83 6.57 7.13
N VAL A 164 -9.33 5.73 8.04
CA VAL A 164 -8.20 4.81 7.79
C VAL A 164 -8.57 3.37 8.12
N GLN A 165 -7.94 2.41 7.44
CA GLN A 165 -8.28 1.00 7.61
C GLN A 165 -7.75 0.43 8.94
N CYS A 166 -8.56 -0.43 9.57
CA CYS A 166 -8.16 -1.27 10.70
C CYS A 166 -7.71 -2.65 10.20
N LEU A 167 -6.52 -3.08 10.60
CA LEU A 167 -5.99 -4.42 10.35
C LEU A 167 -5.95 -5.19 11.67
N ILE A 168 -6.25 -6.48 11.66
CA ILE A 168 -6.33 -7.27 12.89
C ILE A 168 -5.65 -8.63 12.75
N HIS A 169 -4.86 -8.97 13.76
CA HIS A 169 -4.44 -10.32 14.10
C HIS A 169 -4.99 -10.59 15.50
N THR A 170 -6.02 -11.43 15.58
CA THR A 170 -6.85 -11.64 16.76
C THR A 170 -6.14 -12.39 17.88
N ASP A 171 -6.74 -12.38 19.07
CA ASP A 171 -6.33 -13.16 20.25
C ASP A 171 -6.44 -14.66 19.96
N THR A 172 -5.34 -15.30 19.54
CA THR A 172 -5.31 -16.73 19.22
C THR A 172 -5.55 -17.58 20.47
N LEU A 173 -5.15 -17.06 21.63
CA LEU A 173 -5.26 -17.76 22.92
C LEU A 173 -6.69 -17.80 23.45
N ASN A 174 -7.59 -16.98 22.88
CA ASN A 174 -8.92 -16.72 23.43
C ASN A 174 -8.84 -16.23 24.88
N GLU A 175 -7.80 -15.48 25.24
CA GLU A 175 -7.57 -15.00 26.60
C GLU A 175 -8.70 -14.06 27.05
N SER A 176 -9.17 -13.22 26.13
CA SER A 176 -10.15 -12.17 26.38
C SER A 176 -11.54 -12.43 25.76
N GLY A 177 -11.71 -13.51 25.00
CA GLY A 177 -12.95 -13.93 24.34
C GLY A 177 -12.72 -14.98 23.25
N PHE A 178 -13.79 -15.62 22.75
CA PHE A 178 -13.77 -16.55 21.61
C PHE A 178 -14.25 -15.87 20.31
#